data_AF-A0A151EFU5-F1
#
_entry.id   AF-A0A151EFU5-F1
#
_cell.length_a   1.000
_cell.length_b   1.000
_cell.length_c   1.000
_cell.angle_alpha   90.00
_cell.angle_beta   90.00
_cell.angle_gamma   90.00
#
_symmetry.space_group_name_H-M   'P 1'
#
loop_
_entity.id
_entity.type
_entity.pdbx_description
1 polymer ?
#
loop_
_entity_poly.entity_id
_entity_poly.type
_entity_poly.pdbx_seq_one_letter_code
_entity_poly.pdbx_strand_id
1 'polypeptide(L)'
;MKRYVWMVFTVIFLITIGLSGCQENGSNNGQSFEGITLESEIVELVHASKEFIKDNNEIIRVEVQYLFHNIAGKDINFNVFAEFYDKNNNLLNTSYPPKKFIFLEDYTETGISPANIISYDGEDCKQVDHIVIKAVEI
;
A
#
# COMPACT_ATOMS: atom_id res chain seq x y z
N MET A 1 -15.13 -9.21 -54.65
CA MET A 1 -14.64 -9.72 -53.35
C MET A 1 -13.57 -8.82 -52.68
N LYS A 2 -13.57 -7.49 -52.88
CA LYS A 2 -12.61 -6.59 -52.20
C LYS A 2 -13.25 -5.64 -51.16
N ARG A 3 -14.59 -5.57 -51.11
CA ARG A 3 -15.32 -4.63 -50.24
C ARG A 3 -15.66 -5.21 -48.84
N TYR A 4 -15.74 -6.52 -48.70
CA TYR A 4 -16.07 -7.17 -47.42
C TYR A 4 -14.87 -7.28 -46.46
N VAL A 5 -13.65 -7.26 -46.98
CA VAL A 5 -12.43 -7.37 -46.14
C VAL A 5 -12.21 -6.10 -45.30
N TRP A 6 -12.62 -4.93 -45.80
CA TRP A 6 -12.51 -3.67 -45.08
C TRP A 6 -13.49 -3.55 -43.91
N MET A 7 -14.70 -4.11 -44.04
CA MET A 7 -15.70 -4.10 -42.95
C MET A 7 -15.29 -4.96 -41.75
N VAL A 8 -14.59 -6.08 -41.98
CA VAL A 8 -14.16 -6.98 -40.90
C VAL A 8 -13.07 -6.33 -40.04
N PHE A 9 -12.18 -5.53 -40.63
CA PHE A 9 -11.15 -4.81 -39.88
C PHE A 9 -11.71 -3.72 -38.96
N THR A 10 -12.82 -3.08 -39.34
CA THR A 10 -13.42 -2.01 -38.53
C THR A 10 -14.14 -2.54 -37.29
N VAL A 11 -14.70 -3.75 -37.37
CA VAL A 11 -15.41 -4.39 -36.24
C VAL A 11 -14.42 -4.91 -35.18
N ILE A 12 -13.27 -5.45 -35.60
CA ILE A 12 -12.24 -5.93 -34.66
C ILE A 12 -11.62 -4.76 -33.87
N PHE A 13 -11.48 -3.58 -34.48
CA PHE A 13 -10.91 -2.40 -33.82
C PHE A 13 -11.82 -1.77 -32.76
N LEU A 14 -13.14 -2.00 -32.84
CA LEU A 14 -14.10 -1.49 -31.85
C LEU A 14 -14.21 -2.39 -30.61
N ILE A 15 -13.87 -3.68 -30.71
CA ILE A 15 -13.94 -4.62 -29.57
C ILE A 15 -12.78 -4.39 -28.59
N THR A 16 -11.61 -3.92 -29.06
CA THR A 16 -10.45 -3.66 -28.20
C THR A 16 -10.61 -2.45 -27.27
N ILE A 17 -11.55 -1.54 -27.55
CA ILE A 17 -11.80 -0.36 -26.70
C ILE A 17 -12.67 -0.72 -25.48
N GLY A 18 -13.40 -1.83 -25.52
CA GLY A 18 -14.27 -2.28 -24.43
C GLY A 18 -13.57 -3.03 -23.29
N LEU A 19 -12.27 -3.31 -23.41
CA LEU A 19 -11.48 -4.03 -22.41
C LEU A 19 -10.36 -3.20 -21.78
N SER A 20 -10.28 -1.90 -22.09
CA SER A 20 -9.38 -0.99 -21.37
C SER A 20 -9.99 -0.61 -20.01
N GLY A 21 -9.89 -1.56 -19.09
CA GLY A 21 -9.66 -1.32 -17.67
C GLY A 21 -10.70 -0.47 -16.94
N CYS A 22 -11.71 -1.15 -16.36
CA CYS A 22 -11.98 -0.90 -14.95
C CYS A 22 -10.68 -1.22 -14.19
N GLN A 23 -9.78 -0.25 -14.12
CA GLN A 23 -8.86 -0.21 -13.00
C GLN A 23 -9.75 0.19 -11.83
N GLU A 24 -10.20 -0.81 -11.07
CA GLU A 24 -10.69 -0.58 -9.71
C GLU A 24 -9.59 0.22 -9.02
N ASN A 25 -9.81 1.53 -8.95
CA ASN A 25 -9.07 2.38 -8.06
C ASN A 25 -9.49 1.92 -6.68
N GLY A 26 -8.71 1.00 -6.11
CA GLY A 26 -8.66 0.78 -4.67
C GLY A 26 -8.68 2.15 -4.03
N SER A 27 -9.71 2.37 -3.22
CA SER A 27 -10.06 3.65 -2.64
C SER A 27 -8.84 4.26 -1.95
N ASN A 28 -8.14 5.16 -2.64
CA ASN A 28 -7.06 5.96 -2.07
C ASN A 28 -7.72 7.10 -1.28
N ASN A 29 -8.45 6.74 -0.22
CA ASN A 29 -9.03 7.68 0.72
C ASN A 29 -7.96 8.10 1.74
N GLY A 30 -7.71 9.40 1.80
CA GLY A 30 -7.05 10.03 2.94
C GLY A 30 -5.53 10.13 2.84
N GLN A 31 -5.04 11.34 2.56
CA GLN A 31 -3.66 11.81 2.77
C GLN A 31 -2.55 11.09 1.96
N SER A 32 -1.84 11.87 1.14
CA SER A 32 -0.64 11.37 0.45
C SER A 32 0.56 11.43 1.39
N PHE A 33 1.11 10.26 1.71
CA PHE A 33 2.36 10.13 2.45
C PHE A 33 3.47 9.73 1.47
N GLU A 34 4.59 10.45 1.50
CA GLU A 34 5.62 10.34 0.47
C GLU A 34 6.22 8.93 0.40
N GLY A 35 5.90 8.21 -0.67
CA GLY A 35 6.34 6.83 -0.90
C GLY A 35 5.78 5.84 0.13
N ILE A 36 4.62 6.12 0.72
CA ILE A 36 3.88 5.18 1.56
C ILE A 36 2.44 5.13 1.08
N THR A 37 1.94 3.93 0.80
CA THR A 37 0.54 3.69 0.42
C THR A 37 -0.10 2.69 1.38
N LEU A 38 -1.43 2.75 1.49
CA LEU A 38 -2.24 1.81 2.27
C LEU A 38 -3.11 0.97 1.34
N GLU A 39 -3.08 -0.35 1.52
CA GLU A 39 -4.09 -1.28 1.02
C GLU A 39 -4.96 -1.73 2.20
N SER A 40 -6.15 -1.16 2.30
CA SER A 40 -7.15 -1.56 3.28
C SER A 40 -8.56 -1.13 2.87
N GLU A 41 -9.56 -1.89 3.32
CA GLU A 41 -10.98 -1.54 3.22
C GLU A 41 -11.61 -1.23 4.59
N ILE A 42 -10.84 -1.40 5.69
CA ILE A 42 -11.36 -1.35 7.07
C ILE A 42 -10.74 -0.22 7.90
N VAL A 43 -9.57 0.27 7.51
CA VAL A 43 -8.89 1.40 8.13
C VAL A 43 -8.40 2.39 7.08
N GLU A 44 -8.19 3.64 7.48
CA GLU A 44 -7.47 4.65 6.70
C GLU A 44 -6.22 5.14 7.44
N LEU A 45 -5.22 5.62 6.71
CA LEU A 45 -4.03 6.23 7.31
C LEU A 45 -4.35 7.67 7.76
N VAL A 46 -4.22 7.93 9.06
CA VAL A 46 -4.27 9.30 9.60
C VAL A 46 -2.89 9.92 9.77
N HIS A 47 -1.85 9.09 9.79
CA HIS A 47 -0.46 9.49 9.75
C HIS A 47 0.38 8.37 9.15
N ALA A 48 1.37 8.72 8.33
CA ALA A 48 2.49 7.86 8.03
C ALA A 48 3.77 8.66 7.80
N SER A 49 4.90 8.10 8.20
CA SER A 49 6.22 8.62 7.87
C SER A 49 7.21 7.47 7.76
N LYS A 50 8.28 7.69 6.98
CA LYS A 50 9.39 6.75 6.86
C LYS A 50 10.69 7.43 7.26
N GLU A 51 11.55 6.67 7.92
CA GLU A 51 12.88 7.10 8.34
C GLU A 51 13.93 6.08 7.91
N PHE A 52 15.05 6.57 7.38
CA PHE A 52 16.20 5.75 7.04
C PHE A 52 17.23 5.86 8.17
N ILE A 53 17.37 4.78 8.94
CA ILE A 53 18.33 4.70 10.04
C ILE A 53 19.70 4.36 9.47
N LYS A 54 20.70 5.13 9.87
CA LYS A 54 22.07 5.01 9.37
C LYS A 54 23.04 4.59 10.47
N ASP A 55 23.97 3.73 10.13
CA ASP A 55 25.18 3.45 10.91
C ASP A 55 26.40 3.68 10.01
N ASN A 56 27.38 4.44 10.49
CA ASN A 56 28.58 4.81 9.71
C ASN A 56 28.30 5.32 8.28
N ASN A 57 27.26 6.16 8.11
CA ASN A 57 26.75 6.67 6.83
C ASN A 57 26.10 5.64 5.88
N GLU A 58 26.04 4.37 6.26
CA GLU A 58 25.30 3.35 5.53
C GLU A 58 23.86 3.24 6.06
N ILE A 59 22.89 3.13 5.15
CA ILE A 59 21.49 2.89 5.53
C ILE A 59 21.38 1.42 5.94
N ILE A 60 21.11 1.16 7.21
CA ILE A 60 21.02 -0.19 7.77
C ILE A 60 19.58 -0.66 8.00
N ARG A 61 18.65 0.31 8.12
CA ARG A 61 17.24 0.04 8.41
C ARG A 61 16.33 1.11 7.82
N VAL A 62 15.13 0.69 7.43
CA VAL A 62 13.99 1.58 7.16
C VAL A 62 12.94 1.38 8.24
N GLU A 63 12.49 2.45 8.87
CA GLU A 63 11.38 2.44 9.82
C GLU A 63 10.19 3.17 9.25
N VAL A 64 9.00 2.61 9.44
CA VAL A 64 7.73 3.13 8.96
C VAL A 64 6.83 3.33 10.16
N GLN A 65 6.55 4.58 10.46
CA GLN A 65 5.62 4.97 11.51
C GLN A 65 4.26 5.18 10.87
N TYR A 66 3.19 4.66 11.47
CA TYR A 66 1.83 4.84 10.98
C TYR A 66 0.82 4.93 12.11
N LEU A 67 -0.32 5.56 11.81
CA LEU A 67 -1.51 5.62 12.63
C LEU A 67 -2.74 5.38 11.77
N PHE A 68 -3.72 4.67 12.32
CA PHE A 68 -4.96 4.34 11.64
C PHE A 68 -6.20 4.98 12.26
N HIS A 69 -7.23 5.15 11.44
CA HIS A 69 -8.61 5.34 11.85
C HIS A 69 -9.46 4.17 11.33
N ASN A 70 -10.33 3.63 12.19
CA ASN A 70 -11.32 2.63 11.82
C ASN A 70 -12.44 3.27 10.98
N ILE A 71 -12.57 2.84 9.73
CA ILE A 71 -13.61 3.30 8.79
C ILE A 71 -14.66 2.21 8.50
N ALA A 72 -14.58 1.05 9.16
CA ALA A 72 -15.43 -0.10 8.87
C ALA A 72 -16.87 0.04 9.42
N GLY A 73 -17.15 1.02 10.28
CA GLY A 73 -18.46 1.20 10.93
C GLY A 73 -18.84 0.04 11.86
N LYS A 74 -17.84 -0.67 12.41
CA LYS A 74 -17.98 -1.77 13.37
C LYS A 74 -16.66 -1.97 14.12
N ASP A 75 -16.69 -2.73 15.21
CA ASP A 75 -15.48 -3.26 15.83
C ASP A 75 -14.74 -4.20 14.86
N ILE A 76 -13.43 -4.05 14.75
CA ILE A 76 -12.59 -4.84 13.83
C ILE A 76 -11.40 -5.47 14.55
N ASN A 77 -11.09 -6.71 14.16
CA ASN A 77 -9.82 -7.36 14.46
C ASN A 77 -9.06 -7.50 13.14
N PHE A 78 -7.81 -7.06 13.10
CA PHE A 78 -7.06 -7.05 11.84
C PHE A 78 -5.56 -7.26 12.03
N ASN A 79 -4.92 -7.71 10.96
CA ASN A 79 -3.47 -7.84 10.83
C ASN A 79 -2.91 -6.70 10.00
N VAL A 80 -1.72 -6.22 10.37
CA VAL A 80 -0.98 -5.19 9.64
C VAL A 80 0.42 -5.69 9.33
N PHE A 81 0.86 -5.49 8.10
CA PHE A 81 2.23 -5.71 7.66
C PHE A 81 2.58 -4.70 6.55
N ALA A 82 3.86 -4.56 6.24
CA ALA A 82 4.34 -3.71 5.18
C ALA A 82 5.17 -4.50 4.18
N GLU A 83 5.06 -4.12 2.92
CA GLU A 83 5.90 -4.57 1.82
C GLU A 83 6.79 -3.41 1.37
N PHE A 84 8.08 -3.68 1.23
CA PHE A 84 9.11 -2.69 0.89
C PHE A 84 9.54 -2.93 -0.55
N TYR A 85 9.52 -1.89 -1.37
CA TYR A 85 9.78 -1.99 -2.80
C TYR A 85 10.91 -1.07 -3.26
N ASP A 86 11.63 -1.50 -4.30
CA ASP A 86 12.54 -0.64 -5.03
C ASP A 86 11.79 0.26 -6.04
N LYS A 87 12.53 1.18 -6.67
CA LYS A 87 12.00 2.10 -7.70
C LYS A 87 11.46 1.41 -8.97
N ASN A 88 11.71 0.11 -9.13
CA ASN A 88 11.24 -0.70 -10.26
C ASN A 88 10.05 -1.59 -9.86
N ASN A 89 9.49 -1.40 -8.66
CA ASN A 89 8.44 -2.23 -8.07
C ASN A 89 8.86 -3.68 -7.76
N ASN A 90 10.17 -3.93 -7.58
CA ASN A 90 10.62 -5.23 -7.06
C ASN A 90 10.43 -5.26 -5.54
N LEU A 91 9.81 -6.33 -5.05
CA LEU A 91 9.66 -6.57 -3.62
C LEU A 91 11.03 -6.89 -3.01
N LEU A 92 11.47 -6.05 -2.07
CA LEU A 92 12.72 -6.21 -1.31
C LEU A 92 12.47 -7.01 -0.02
N ASN A 93 11.39 -6.72 0.68
CA ASN A 93 11.05 -7.37 1.94
C ASN A 93 9.56 -7.26 2.28
N THR A 94 9.08 -8.18 3.12
CA THR A 94 7.77 -8.09 3.76
C THR A 94 7.96 -8.23 5.27
N SER A 95 7.40 -7.30 6.04
CA SER A 95 7.49 -7.35 7.50
C SER A 95 6.70 -8.54 8.04
N TYR A 96 7.41 -9.53 8.58
CA TYR A 96 6.82 -10.69 9.23
C TYR A 96 7.41 -10.89 10.64
N PRO A 97 6.60 -11.33 11.62
CA PRO A 97 5.16 -11.62 11.53
C PRO A 97 4.29 -10.34 11.45
N PRO A 98 3.05 -10.43 10.93
CA PRO A 98 2.12 -9.31 10.95
C PRO A 98 1.74 -8.93 12.38
N LYS A 99 1.48 -7.65 12.60
CA LYS A 99 0.99 -7.11 13.88
C LYS A 99 -0.52 -7.20 13.96
N LYS A 100 -1.04 -7.62 15.12
CA LYS A 100 -2.47 -7.75 15.37
C LYS A 100 -3.02 -6.52 16.10
N PHE A 101 -4.18 -6.06 15.68
CA PHE A 101 -4.89 -4.93 16.25
C PHE A 101 -6.36 -5.25 16.49
N ILE A 102 -6.94 -4.54 17.46
CA ILE A 102 -8.38 -4.55 17.76
C ILE A 102 -8.79 -3.09 17.87
N PHE A 103 -9.59 -2.61 16.92
CA PHE A 103 -10.13 -1.25 16.95
C PHE A 103 -11.62 -1.30 17.20
N LEU A 104 -12.08 -0.47 18.13
CA LEU A 104 -13.51 -0.22 18.31
C LEU A 104 -14.05 0.60 17.14
N GLU A 105 -15.36 0.55 16.92
CA GLU A 105 -16.07 1.44 15.98
C GLU A 105 -15.59 2.91 16.14
N ASP A 106 -15.31 3.56 15.00
CA ASP A 106 -14.81 4.94 14.87
C ASP A 106 -13.51 5.30 15.64
N TYR A 107 -12.80 4.30 16.19
CA TYR A 107 -11.55 4.54 16.89
C TYR A 107 -10.50 5.16 15.95
N THR A 108 -9.82 6.21 16.45
CA THR A 108 -8.68 6.85 15.77
C THR A 108 -7.49 6.81 16.72
N GLU A 109 -6.33 6.38 16.23
CA GLU A 109 -5.11 6.48 17.00
C GLU A 109 -4.66 7.94 17.15
N THR A 110 -4.44 8.39 18.39
CA THR A 110 -4.20 9.82 18.69
C THR A 110 -2.76 10.15 19.10
N GLY A 111 -1.84 9.16 19.13
CA GLY A 111 -0.48 9.34 19.65
C GLY A 111 0.60 8.99 18.64
N ILE A 112 1.48 9.95 18.35
CA ILE A 112 2.72 9.72 17.56
C ILE A 112 3.79 8.97 18.40
N SER A 113 3.51 8.69 19.68
CA SER A 113 4.41 7.92 20.54
C SER A 113 3.65 7.01 21.52
N PRO A 114 3.89 5.68 21.49
CA PRO A 114 4.60 4.98 20.43
C PRO A 114 3.68 4.87 19.20
N ALA A 115 3.98 5.61 18.12
CA ALA A 115 3.38 5.30 16.82
C ALA A 115 3.66 3.83 16.48
N ASN A 116 2.78 3.19 15.71
CA ASN A 116 3.06 1.83 15.29
C ASN A 116 4.24 1.84 14.31
N ILE A 117 5.34 1.15 14.67
CA ILE A 117 6.56 1.10 13.85
C ILE A 117 6.72 -0.26 13.20
N ILE A 118 6.80 -0.31 11.87
CA ILE A 118 7.29 -1.49 11.13
C ILE A 118 8.70 -1.18 10.65
N SER A 119 9.65 -2.07 10.93
CA SER A 119 11.04 -1.92 10.50
C SER A 119 11.42 -3.00 9.48
N TYR A 120 12.28 -2.62 8.54
CA TYR A 120 13.03 -3.52 7.68
C TYR A 120 14.53 -3.31 7.93
N ASP A 121 15.22 -4.37 8.36
CA ASP A 121 16.67 -4.43 8.53
C ASP A 121 17.27 -5.24 7.37
N GLY A 122 18.32 -4.74 6.71
CA GLY A 122 19.00 -5.48 5.64
C GLY A 122 19.84 -4.62 4.69
N GLU A 123 20.72 -5.28 3.93
CA GLU A 123 21.65 -4.62 2.98
C GLU A 123 20.93 -3.85 1.86
N ASP A 124 19.70 -4.26 1.54
CA ASP A 124 18.88 -3.64 0.49
C ASP A 124 17.98 -2.50 1.00
N CYS A 125 18.07 -2.12 2.28
CA CYS A 125 17.33 -0.97 2.83
C CYS A 125 17.57 0.33 2.05
N LYS A 126 18.79 0.51 1.52
CA LYS A 126 19.15 1.66 0.67
C LYS A 126 18.43 1.68 -0.68
N GLN A 127 17.84 0.57 -1.09
CA GLN A 127 17.13 0.43 -2.36
C GLN A 127 15.63 0.75 -2.24
N VAL A 128 15.12 0.89 -1.00
CA VAL A 128 13.71 1.17 -0.74
C VAL A 128 13.31 2.52 -1.32
N ASP A 129 12.31 2.51 -2.19
CA ASP A 129 11.72 3.67 -2.84
C ASP A 129 10.35 3.97 -2.25
N HIS A 130 9.46 2.97 -2.24
CA HIS A 130 8.12 3.06 -1.68
C HIS A 130 7.74 1.83 -0.85
N ILE A 131 6.70 2.00 -0.05
CA ILE A 131 6.26 1.05 0.97
C ILE A 131 4.74 0.92 0.88
N VAL A 132 4.25 -0.31 0.87
CA VAL A 132 2.82 -0.61 0.90
C VAL A 132 2.48 -1.21 2.24
N ILE A 133 1.71 -0.48 3.06
CA ILE A 133 1.14 -1.00 4.31
C ILE A 133 -0.15 -1.73 3.95
N LYS A 134 -0.33 -2.96 4.42
CA LYS A 134 -1.53 -3.77 4.20
C LYS A 134 -2.22 -4.04 5.52
N ALA A 135 -3.53 -3.78 5.58
CA ALA A 135 -4.35 -4.05 6.76
C ALA A 135 -5.54 -4.95 6.37
N VAL A 136 -5.57 -6.16 6.94
CA VAL A 136 -6.49 -7.25 6.56
C VAL A 136 -7.29 -7.72 7.78
N GLU A 137 -8.63 -7.72 7.68
CA GLU A 137 -9.54 -8.22 8.73
C GLU A 137 -9.28 -9.72 9.01
N ILE A 138 -9.46 -10.15 10.26
CA ILE A 138 -9.27 -11.53 10.74
C ILE A 138 -10.62 -12.15 11.11
#